data_AF-A0A7Y2CIA5-F1
#
_entry.id   AF-A0A7Y2CIA5-F1
#
_cell.length_a   1.000
_cell.length_b   1.000
_cell.length_c   1.000
_cell.angle_alpha   90.00
_cell.angle_beta   90.00
_cell.angle_gamma   90.00
#
_symmetry.space_group_name_H-M   'P 1'
#
loop_
_entity.id
_entity.type
_entity.pdbx_description
1 polymer ?
#
loop_
_entity_poly.entity_id
_entity_poly.type
_entity_poly.pdbx_seq_one_letter_code
_entity_poly.pdbx_strand_id
1 'polypeptide(L)'
;LKFRGGKGVATAAGAFLGLAPAALGLAAVVFTATLLTSRFVSLASMLGAVTLPVALAFTGAPREILVAGVAIAGLVVFRHRSNVSRILSGTESRVSFGKRGGTP
;
A
#
# COMPACT_ATOMS: atom_id res chain seq x y z
N LEU A 1 3.50 22.07 -11.93
CA LEU A 1 3.68 21.21 -10.74
C LEU A 1 4.91 20.33 -10.93
N LYS A 2 5.87 20.29 -9.99
CA LYS A 2 7.12 19.48 -10.11
C LYS A 2 6.90 17.95 -10.05
N PHE A 3 5.79 17.39 -10.55
CA PHE A 3 5.44 15.96 -10.53
C PHE A 3 5.71 15.22 -9.19
N ARG A 4 5.71 15.96 -8.07
CA ARG A 4 5.88 15.45 -6.70
C ARG A 4 4.50 15.16 -6.09
N GLY A 5 3.67 14.40 -6.79
CA GLY A 5 2.37 13.92 -6.28
C GLY A 5 2.54 12.72 -5.35
N GLY A 6 1.56 12.51 -4.47
CA GLY A 6 1.46 11.30 -3.64
C GLY A 6 1.52 10.01 -4.47
N LYS A 7 1.91 8.90 -3.86
CA LYS A 7 2.19 7.63 -4.58
C LYS A 7 0.96 6.85 -5.04
N GLY A 8 -0.20 7.50 -5.10
CA GLY A 8 -1.45 6.91 -5.62
C GLY A 8 -2.12 5.85 -4.74
N VAL A 9 -1.55 5.49 -3.58
CA VAL A 9 -2.08 4.40 -2.73
C VAL A 9 -3.50 4.69 -2.23
N ALA A 10 -3.77 5.91 -1.75
CA ALA A 10 -5.12 6.28 -1.27
C ALA A 10 -6.15 6.31 -2.40
N THR A 11 -5.77 6.80 -3.58
CA THR A 11 -6.64 6.82 -4.76
C THR A 11 -6.97 5.41 -5.23
N ALA A 12 -5.96 4.53 -5.29
CA ALA A 12 -6.16 3.13 -5.61
C ALA A 12 -7.09 2.44 -4.59
N ALA A 13 -6.85 2.65 -3.29
CA ALA A 13 -7.72 2.11 -2.24
C ALA A 13 -9.17 2.59 -2.40
N GLY A 14 -9.40 3.88 -2.68
CA GLY A 14 -10.73 4.41 -2.94
C GLY A 14 -11.42 3.77 -4.15
N ALA A 15 -10.70 3.56 -5.25
CA ALA A 15 -11.24 2.90 -6.44
C ALA A 15 -11.64 1.45 -6.14
N PHE A 16 -10.77 0.68 -5.49
CA PHE A 16 -11.06 -0.73 -5.16
C PHE A 16 -12.06 -0.91 -4.03
N LEU A 17 -12.33 0.13 -3.23
CA LEU A 17 -13.41 0.08 -2.25
C LEU A 17 -14.77 -0.03 -2.93
N GLY A 18 -14.96 0.64 -4.08
CA GLY A 18 -16.18 0.52 -4.88
C GLY A 18 -16.19 -0.71 -5.80
N LEU A 19 -15.03 -1.11 -6.33
CA LEU A 19 -14.94 -2.20 -7.32
C LEU A 19 -14.85 -3.60 -6.70
N ALA A 20 -14.14 -3.75 -5.59
CA ALA A 20 -13.85 -5.04 -4.97
C ALA A 20 -13.55 -4.89 -3.47
N PRO A 21 -14.56 -4.54 -2.64
CA PRO A 21 -14.38 -4.24 -1.23
C PRO A 21 -13.79 -5.41 -0.43
N ALA A 22 -14.16 -6.66 -0.77
CA ALA A 22 -13.60 -7.85 -0.13
C ALA A 22 -12.09 -8.01 -0.39
N ALA A 23 -11.65 -7.81 -1.64
CA ALA A 23 -10.24 -7.88 -2.00
C ALA A 23 -9.43 -6.74 -1.37
N LEU A 24 -10.01 -5.53 -1.31
CA LEU A 24 -9.41 -4.41 -0.60
C LEU A 24 -9.28 -4.70 0.91
N GLY A 25 -10.28 -5.33 1.52
CA GLY A 25 -10.24 -5.72 2.92
C GLY A 25 -9.05 -6.63 3.23
N LEU A 26 -8.81 -7.65 2.39
CA LEU A 26 -7.65 -8.54 2.51
C LEU A 26 -6.33 -7.76 2.35
N ALA A 27 -6.24 -6.88 1.36
CA ALA A 27 -5.08 -6.02 1.17
C ALA A 27 -4.84 -5.08 2.37
N ALA A 28 -5.90 -4.58 3.00
CA ALA A 28 -5.84 -3.72 4.18
C ALA A 28 -5.38 -4.48 5.43
N VAL A 29 -5.77 -5.75 5.58
CA VAL A 29 -5.26 -6.62 6.65
C VAL A 29 -3.75 -6.81 6.50
N VAL A 30 -3.28 -7.17 5.30
CA VAL A 30 -1.82 -7.34 5.05
C VAL A 30 -1.07 -6.03 5.23
N PHE A 31 -1.62 -4.91 4.76
CA PHE A 31 -1.05 -3.58 4.98
C PHE A 31 -0.89 -3.31 6.48
N THR A 32 -1.96 -3.50 7.26
CA THR A 32 -1.97 -3.19 8.69
C THR A 32 -1.02 -4.11 9.45
N ALA A 33 -1.04 -5.41 9.19
CA ALA A 33 -0.12 -6.37 9.81
C ALA A 33 1.35 -6.04 9.50
N THR A 34 1.66 -5.70 8.25
CA THR A 34 3.00 -5.27 7.84
C THR A 34 3.40 -3.97 8.51
N LEU A 35 2.48 -3.00 8.59
CA LEU A 35 2.75 -1.70 9.19
C LEU A 35 3.03 -1.81 10.70
N LEU A 36 2.26 -2.62 11.41
CA LEU A 36 2.43 -2.82 12.85
C LEU A 36 3.73 -3.54 13.20
N THR A 37 4.13 -4.52 12.38
CA THR A 37 5.36 -5.31 12.58
C THR A 37 6.62 -4.56 12.13
N SER A 38 6.62 -4.02 10.91
CA SER A 38 7.80 -3.39 10.31
C SER A 38 7.96 -1.90 10.66
N ARG A 39 6.85 -1.24 11.02
CA ARG A 39 6.76 0.22 11.20
C ARG A 39 7.10 1.03 9.95
N PHE A 40 7.14 0.42 8.76
CA PHE A 40 7.39 1.12 7.49
C PHE A 40 6.11 1.19 6.65
N VAL A 41 5.57 2.40 6.46
CA VAL A 41 4.39 2.63 5.58
C VAL A 41 4.69 2.23 4.15
N SER A 42 5.90 2.51 3.66
CA SER A 42 6.32 2.16 2.31
C SER A 42 6.32 0.66 2.07
N LEU A 43 6.81 -0.13 3.03
CA LEU A 43 6.77 -1.60 2.94
C LEU A 43 5.34 -2.12 3.00
N ALA A 44 4.55 -1.63 3.95
CA ALA A 44 3.14 -1.97 4.09
C ALA A 44 2.34 -1.68 2.80
N SER A 45 2.55 -0.51 2.18
CA SER A 45 1.89 -0.14 0.92
C SER A 45 2.26 -1.06 -0.23
N MET A 46 3.52 -1.47 -0.35
CA MET A 46 3.94 -2.39 -1.41
C MET A 46 3.32 -3.78 -1.21
N LEU A 47 3.37 -4.32 0.00
CA LEU A 47 2.80 -5.64 0.27
C LEU A 47 1.27 -5.66 0.16
N GLY A 48 0.60 -4.61 0.64
CA GLY A 48 -0.85 -4.44 0.44
C GLY A 48 -1.22 -4.35 -1.03
N ALA A 49 -0.46 -3.58 -1.83
CA ALA A 49 -0.71 -3.45 -3.27
C ALA A 49 -0.47 -4.76 -4.04
N VAL A 50 0.53 -5.56 -3.68
CA VAL A 50 0.78 -6.89 -4.29
C VAL A 50 -0.26 -7.91 -3.85
N THR A 51 -0.78 -7.81 -2.62
CA THR A 51 -1.86 -8.67 -2.13
C THR A 51 -3.16 -8.45 -2.90
N LEU A 52 -3.41 -7.22 -3.35
CA LEU A 52 -4.65 -6.86 -4.03
C LEU A 52 -4.97 -7.71 -5.27
N PRO A 53 -4.10 -7.87 -6.29
CA PRO A 53 -4.38 -8.75 -7.43
C PRO A 53 -4.53 -10.23 -7.04
N VAL A 54 -3.81 -10.70 -6.02
CA VAL A 54 -3.97 -12.06 -5.50
C VAL A 54 -5.35 -12.24 -4.88
N ALA A 55 -5.79 -11.27 -4.07
CA ALA A 55 -7.10 -11.26 -3.46
C ALA A 55 -8.22 -11.15 -4.51
N LEU A 56 -8.05 -10.31 -5.54
CA LEU A 56 -8.98 -10.18 -6.66
C LEU A 56 -9.17 -11.52 -7.38
N ALA A 57 -8.07 -12.21 -7.68
CA ALA A 57 -8.10 -13.53 -8.30
C ALA A 57 -8.82 -14.56 -7.42
N PHE A 58 -8.54 -14.55 -6.12
CA PHE A 58 -9.18 -15.46 -5.16
C PHE A 58 -10.68 -15.20 -5.00
N THR A 59 -11.11 -13.93 -5.03
CA THR A 59 -12.53 -13.55 -4.96
C THR A 59 -13.30 -13.72 -6.27
N GLY A 60 -12.64 -14.17 -7.35
CA GLY A 60 -13.27 -14.35 -8.66
C GLY A 60 -13.67 -13.03 -9.34
N ALA A 61 -12.92 -11.96 -9.11
CA ALA A 61 -13.21 -10.66 -9.71
C ALA A 61 -13.13 -10.72 -11.26
N PRO A 62 -13.93 -9.90 -11.97
CA PRO A 62 -13.86 -9.75 -13.42
C PRO A 62 -12.43 -9.50 -13.91
N ARG A 63 -12.11 -10.01 -15.10
CA ARG A 63 -10.76 -9.95 -15.67
C ARG A 63 -10.24 -8.52 -15.80
N GLU A 64 -11.12 -7.58 -16.14
CA GLU A 64 -10.81 -6.16 -16.29
C GLU A 64 -10.34 -5.55 -14.96
N ILE A 65 -11.02 -5.89 -13.86
CA ILE A 65 -10.69 -5.43 -12.51
C ILE A 65 -9.37 -6.07 -12.05
N LEU A 66 -9.17 -7.36 -12.36
CA LEU A 66 -7.91 -8.05 -12.05
C LEU A 66 -6.72 -7.40 -12.79
N VAL A 67 -6.86 -7.13 -14.08
CA VAL A 67 -5.83 -6.45 -14.89
C VAL A 67 -5.54 -5.05 -14.34
N ALA A 68 -6.57 -4.29 -13.98
CA ALA A 68 -6.40 -3.00 -13.32
C ALA A 68 -5.66 -3.14 -11.97
N GLY A 69 -5.97 -4.17 -11.19
CA GLY A 69 -5.29 -4.49 -9.92
C GLY A 69 -3.81 -4.78 -10.10
N VAL A 70 -3.44 -5.60 -11.10
CA VAL A 70 -2.05 -5.89 -11.44
C VAL A 70 -1.31 -4.64 -11.90
N ALA A 71 -1.92 -3.82 -12.75
CA ALA A 71 -1.32 -2.59 -13.25
C ALA A 71 -1.07 -1.58 -12.09
N ILE A 72 -2.04 -1.43 -11.20
CA ILE A 72 -1.92 -0.56 -10.02
C ILE A 72 -0.85 -1.09 -9.06
N ALA A 73 -0.81 -2.40 -8.81
CA ALA A 73 0.23 -3.02 -7.99
C ALA A 73 1.64 -2.71 -8.54
N GLY A 74 1.84 -2.92 -9.85
CA GLY A 74 3.09 -2.59 -10.53
C GLY A 74 3.46 -1.11 -10.42
N LEU A 75 2.49 -0.21 -10.63
CA LEU A 75 2.70 1.23 -10.49
C LEU A 75 3.10 1.60 -9.05
N VAL A 76 2.41 1.07 -8.03
CA VAL A 76 2.72 1.34 -6.63
C VAL A 76 4.14 0.89 -6.29
N VAL A 77 4.53 -0.33 -6.69
CA VAL A 77 5.89 -0.84 -6.47
C VAL A 77 6.93 0.05 -7.16
N PHE A 78 6.70 0.41 -8.43
CA PHE A 78 7.59 1.31 -9.18
C PHE A 78 7.76 2.68 -8.51
N ARG A 79 6.68 3.23 -7.95
CA ARG A 79 6.69 4.51 -7.23
C ARG A 79 7.36 4.42 -5.86
N HIS A 80 7.56 3.22 -5.33
CA HIS A 80 8.23 2.98 -4.04
C HIS A 80 9.72 2.64 -4.16
N ARG A 81 10.29 2.54 -5.37
CA ARG A 81 11.72 2.22 -5.57
C ARG A 81 12.68 3.09 -4.74
N SER A 82 12.40 4.39 -4.62
CA SER A 82 13.23 5.31 -3.84
C SER A 82 13.15 5.02 -2.34
N ASN A 83 11.99 4.54 -1.88
CA ASN A 83 11.78 4.18 -0.47
C ASN A 83 12.43 2.85 -0.14
N VAL A 84 12.44 1.89 -1.07
CA VAL A 84 13.21 0.65 -0.92
C VAL A 84 14.68 0.98 -0.69
N SER A 85 15.25 1.88 -1.52
CA SER A 85 16.63 2.34 -1.32
C SER A 85 16.85 2.98 0.05
N ARG A 86 15.92 3.82 0.54
CA ARG A 86 16.00 4.40 1.89
C ARG A 86 15.83 3.38 3.03
N ILE A 87 15.02 2.33 2.83
CA ILE A 87 14.90 1.23 3.80
C ILE A 87 16.25 0.52 3.91
N LEU A 88 16.86 0.17 2.78
CA LEU A 88 18.16 -0.49 2.74
C LEU A 88 19.28 0.37 3.33
N SER A 89 19.24 1.69 3.13
CA SER A 89 20.19 2.62 3.74
C SER A 89 19.83 3.01 5.19
N GLY A 90 18.74 2.48 5.76
CA GLY A 90 18.28 2.82 7.12
C GLY A 90 17.78 4.27 7.32
N THR A 91 17.51 5.01 6.24
CA THR A 91 17.08 6.42 6.29
C THR A 91 15.57 6.60 6.10
N GLU A 92 14.83 5.51 5.85
CA GLU A 92 13.37 5.55 5.73
C GLU A 92 12.72 5.81 7.10
N SER A 93 11.76 6.74 7.11
CA SER A 93 11.01 7.08 8.32
C SER A 93 10.17 5.90 8.82
N ARG A 94 10.33 5.57 10.11
CA ARG A 94 9.49 4.61 10.82
C ARG A 94 8.28 5.31 11.44
N VAL A 95 7.13 4.66 11.42
CA VAL A 95 5.95 5.12 12.15
C VAL A 95 6.18 4.92 13.63
N SER A 96 6.02 5.98 14.40
CA SER A 96 5.95 5.93 15.86
C SER A 96 4.49 5.89 16.28
N PHE A 97 4.13 4.85 17.04
CA PHE A 97 2.79 4.71 17.63
C PHE A 97 2.72 5.28 19.07
N GLY A 98 3.78 5.97 19.51
CA GLY A 98 3.82 6.60 20.84
C GLY A 98 2.92 7.81 20.93
N LYS A 99 2.23 7.99 22.07
CA LYS A 99 1.49 9.22 22.38
C LYS A 99 2.44 10.42 22.26
N ARG A 100 2.10 11.42 21.43
CA ARG A 100 2.48 12.81 21.73
C ARG A 100 1.73 13.23 22.99
N GLY A 101 2.23 12.79 24.13
CA GLY A 101 1.75 13.20 25.44
C GLY A 101 2.93 13.83 26.16
N GLY A 102 2.87 15.14 26.34
CA GLY A 102 3.81 15.86 27.19
C GLY A 102 4.48 17.01 26.47
N THR A 103 3.99 18.22 26.74
CA THR A 103 4.82 19.33 27.24
C THR A 103 3.87 20.40 27.77
N PRO A 104 4.30 21.13 28.81
CA PRO A 104 4.15 20.79 30.23
C PRO A 104 2.81 21.24 30.84
#